data_AF-X1QSL0-F1
#
_entry.id   AF-X1QSL0-F1
#
_cell.length_a   1.000
_cell.length_b   1.000
_cell.length_c   1.000
_cell.angle_alpha   90.00
_cell.angle_beta   90.00
_cell.angle_gamma   90.00
#
_symmetry.space_group_name_H-M   'P 1'
#
loop_
_entity.id
_entity.type
_entity.pdbx_description
1 polymer ?
#
loop_
_entity_poly.entity_id
_entity_poly.type
_entity_poly.pdbx_seq_one_letter_code
_entity_poly.pdbx_strand_id
1 'polypeptide(L)'
;MLNLAKIPINSKDRGEEYPIIIAGGPGVFNPEPMSPFIDFFVIGDGEKVVIEILKKVAKLKNKGFKKTEIIKEIGQIDGIYVPEYYDFIYETDGRLKEINVKNSFPKKVVKNIYTDFDNYNKSMKLIVPNTKIVHDRFGVEIMRGCSRGCRFCLAGSIYKPVREQNTKSILKLIKDGLANTGYDEISLSSLSSTDYSQIDYLLKNLRRNLSDSHVAISLPSLRCDSFFC
;
A
#
# COMPACT_ATOMS: atom_id res chain seq x y z
N MET A 1 -16.50 -3.06 -12.49
CA MET A 1 -15.27 -3.62 -13.09
C MET A 1 -15.42 -5.12 -13.37
N LEU A 2 -15.61 -5.99 -12.36
CA LEU A 2 -15.77 -7.44 -12.57
C LEU A 2 -16.90 -7.80 -13.54
N ASN A 3 -18.09 -7.21 -13.35
CA ASN A 3 -19.24 -7.41 -14.26
C ASN A 3 -18.92 -7.00 -15.71
N LEU A 4 -18.22 -5.88 -15.92
CA LEU A 4 -17.81 -5.43 -17.25
C LEU A 4 -16.81 -6.39 -17.91
N ALA A 5 -15.97 -7.04 -17.10
CA ALA A 5 -15.03 -8.07 -17.54
C ALA A 5 -15.67 -9.48 -17.65
N LYS A 6 -16.99 -9.60 -17.41
CA LYS A 6 -17.72 -10.89 -17.35
C LYS A 6 -17.12 -11.88 -16.35
N ILE A 7 -16.57 -11.37 -15.25
CA ILE A 7 -16.05 -12.17 -14.14
C ILE A 7 -17.14 -12.26 -13.06
N PRO A 8 -17.51 -13.47 -12.60
CA PRO A 8 -18.44 -13.65 -11.49
C PRO A 8 -18.05 -12.83 -10.26
N ILE A 9 -19.05 -12.18 -9.67
CA ILE A 9 -18.85 -11.27 -8.53
C ILE A 9 -18.34 -12.04 -7.32
N ASN A 10 -18.97 -13.18 -6.97
CA ASN A 10 -18.52 -13.97 -5.83
C ASN A 10 -17.31 -14.84 -6.20
N SER A 11 -16.35 -14.95 -5.28
CA SER A 11 -15.15 -15.79 -5.42
C SER A 11 -15.47 -17.26 -5.60
N LYS A 12 -16.44 -17.78 -4.84
CA LYS A 12 -16.89 -19.18 -4.93
C LYS A 12 -17.42 -19.59 -6.31
N ASP A 13 -17.87 -18.63 -7.11
CA ASP A 13 -18.42 -18.87 -8.45
C ASP A 13 -17.33 -18.81 -9.54
N ARG A 14 -16.05 -18.63 -9.17
CA ARG A 14 -14.92 -18.51 -10.09
C ARG A 14 -14.05 -19.77 -10.12
N GLY A 15 -14.22 -20.58 -11.17
CA GLY A 15 -13.36 -21.72 -11.50
C GLY A 15 -11.94 -21.36 -11.97
N GLU A 16 -11.25 -22.37 -12.52
CA GLU A 16 -9.85 -22.31 -12.99
C GLU A 16 -9.65 -21.37 -14.20
N GLU A 17 -10.70 -21.11 -14.96
CA GLU A 17 -10.71 -20.23 -16.13
C GLU A 17 -10.63 -18.74 -15.77
N TYR A 18 -10.97 -18.38 -14.53
CA TYR A 18 -10.99 -17.00 -14.07
C TYR A 18 -9.67 -16.61 -13.39
N PRO A 19 -9.23 -15.35 -13.54
CA PRO A 19 -8.03 -14.87 -12.87
C PRO A 19 -8.17 -14.93 -11.34
N ILE A 20 -7.02 -14.92 -10.68
CA ILE A 20 -6.94 -14.70 -9.24
C ILE A 20 -7.19 -13.21 -8.97
N ILE A 21 -8.19 -12.90 -8.15
CA ILE A 21 -8.55 -11.54 -7.75
C ILE A 21 -8.00 -11.26 -6.36
N ILE A 22 -7.16 -10.24 -6.25
CA ILE A 22 -6.49 -9.86 -5.00
C ILE A 22 -6.87 -8.44 -4.60
N ALA A 23 -6.90 -8.15 -3.30
CA ALA A 23 -7.11 -6.79 -2.80
C ALA A 23 -6.04 -6.41 -1.76
N GLY A 24 -5.73 -5.11 -1.67
CA GLY A 24 -4.75 -4.58 -0.73
C GLY A 24 -5.04 -3.13 -0.37
N GLY A 25 -4.12 -2.52 0.38
CA GLY A 25 -4.23 -1.13 0.82
C GLY A 25 -4.89 -0.96 2.19
N PRO A 26 -5.06 0.28 2.67
CA PRO A 26 -5.48 0.53 4.05
C PRO A 26 -6.89 0.02 4.37
N GLY A 27 -7.77 -0.07 3.37
CA GLY A 27 -9.15 -0.53 3.55
C GLY A 27 -9.28 -2.03 3.88
N VAL A 28 -8.27 -2.85 3.60
CA VAL A 28 -8.36 -4.31 3.80
C VAL A 28 -7.93 -4.76 5.20
N PHE A 29 -7.58 -3.84 6.10
CA PHE A 29 -7.35 -4.17 7.52
C PHE A 29 -8.59 -4.71 8.24
N ASN A 30 -9.77 -4.59 7.63
CA ASN A 30 -10.96 -5.35 7.94
C ASN A 30 -11.47 -6.05 6.66
N PRO A 31 -10.94 -7.24 6.31
CA PRO A 31 -11.19 -7.84 5.00
C PRO A 31 -12.56 -8.53 4.87
N GLU A 32 -13.18 -8.92 5.98
CA GLU A 32 -14.40 -9.75 5.97
C GLU A 32 -15.61 -9.16 5.22
N PRO A 33 -15.91 -7.85 5.30
CA PRO A 33 -16.99 -7.28 4.50
C PRO A 33 -16.80 -7.47 2.98
N MET A 34 -15.56 -7.68 2.54
CA MET A 34 -15.19 -7.88 1.14
C MET A 34 -14.86 -9.33 0.80
N SER A 35 -14.84 -10.24 1.77
CA SER A 35 -14.39 -11.63 1.59
C SER A 35 -15.16 -12.43 0.55
N PRO A 36 -16.48 -12.22 0.33
CA PRO A 36 -17.20 -12.96 -0.71
C PRO A 36 -16.71 -12.66 -2.13
N PHE A 37 -15.96 -11.58 -2.35
CA PHE A 37 -15.63 -11.06 -3.68
C PHE A 37 -14.17 -11.23 -4.08
N ILE A 38 -13.27 -11.50 -3.14
CA ILE A 38 -11.81 -11.46 -3.31
C ILE A 38 -11.24 -12.84 -2.97
N ASP A 39 -10.27 -13.32 -3.76
CA ASP A 39 -9.66 -14.64 -3.54
C ASP A 39 -8.66 -14.60 -2.38
N PHE A 40 -7.86 -13.54 -2.26
CA PHE A 40 -7.08 -13.24 -1.06
C PHE A 40 -6.72 -11.77 -0.91
N PHE A 41 -6.42 -11.37 0.31
CA PHE A 41 -6.06 -10.01 0.71
C PHE A 41 -4.59 -9.91 1.08
N VAL A 42 -3.99 -8.77 0.73
CA VAL A 42 -2.63 -8.39 1.14
C VAL A 42 -2.75 -7.32 2.23
N ILE A 43 -2.47 -7.73 3.48
CA ILE A 43 -2.54 -6.90 4.66
C ILE A 43 -1.19 -6.23 4.91
N GLY A 44 -1.17 -4.90 4.98
CA GLY A 44 0.04 -4.12 5.19
C GLY A 44 0.66 -3.62 3.89
N ASP A 45 1.98 -3.46 3.91
CA ASP A 45 2.75 -2.89 2.80
C ASP A 45 2.90 -3.88 1.63
N GLY A 46 2.68 -3.40 0.41
CA GLY A 46 2.61 -4.22 -0.80
C GLY A 46 3.94 -4.38 -1.55
N GLU A 47 4.91 -3.49 -1.30
CA GLU A 47 6.09 -3.26 -2.15
C GLU A 47 6.91 -4.53 -2.38
N LYS A 48 7.15 -5.31 -1.33
CA LYS A 48 7.91 -6.56 -1.40
C LYS A 48 7.00 -7.76 -1.70
N VAL A 49 5.88 -7.86 -0.97
CA VAL A 49 5.01 -9.04 -1.00
C VAL A 49 4.35 -9.24 -2.36
N VAL A 50 4.00 -8.17 -3.09
CA VAL A 50 3.43 -8.29 -4.44
C VAL A 50 4.42 -8.96 -5.40
N ILE A 51 5.71 -8.61 -5.32
CA ILE A 51 6.75 -9.23 -6.15
C ILE A 51 6.93 -10.71 -5.77
N GLU A 52 6.89 -11.03 -4.48
CA GLU A 52 6.95 -12.41 -3.99
C GLU A 52 5.77 -13.25 -4.48
N ILE A 53 4.55 -12.72 -4.38
CA ILE A 53 3.32 -13.34 -4.90
C ILE A 53 3.47 -13.60 -6.40
N LEU A 54 3.82 -12.59 -7.20
CA LEU A 54 3.94 -12.73 -8.65
C LEU A 54 4.95 -13.80 -9.05
N LYS A 55 6.13 -13.83 -8.40
CA LYS A 55 7.15 -14.87 -8.63
C LYS A 55 6.63 -16.26 -8.25
N LYS A 56 5.94 -16.40 -7.11
CA LYS A 56 5.42 -17.68 -6.64
C LYS A 56 4.28 -18.18 -7.54
N VAL A 57 3.35 -17.31 -7.95
CA VAL A 57 2.30 -17.62 -8.93
C VAL A 57 2.89 -18.09 -10.26
N ALA A 58 3.84 -17.35 -10.83
CA ALA A 58 4.48 -17.72 -12.09
C ALA A 58 5.17 -19.10 -12.00
N LYS A 59 5.93 -19.33 -10.93
CA LYS A 59 6.62 -20.61 -10.68
C LYS A 59 5.64 -21.79 -10.57
N LEU A 60 4.55 -21.62 -9.83
CA LEU A 60 3.58 -22.70 -9.59
C LEU A 60 2.73 -22.97 -10.84
N LYS A 61 2.33 -21.94 -11.59
CA LYS A 61 1.66 -22.12 -12.89
C LYS A 61 2.52 -22.91 -13.87
N ASN A 62 3.82 -22.61 -13.95
CA ASN A 62 4.76 -23.36 -14.80
C ASN A 62 4.92 -24.83 -14.39
N LYS A 63 4.57 -25.17 -13.15
CA LYS A 63 4.55 -26.56 -12.64
C LYS A 63 3.19 -27.25 -12.82
N GLY A 64 2.21 -26.58 -13.42
CA GLY A 64 0.87 -27.13 -13.63
C GLY A 64 -0.02 -27.16 -12.39
N PHE A 65 0.30 -26.37 -11.35
CA PHE A 65 -0.56 -26.27 -10.17
C PHE A 65 -1.89 -25.60 -10.53
N LYS A 66 -2.98 -26.10 -9.94
CA LYS A 66 -4.31 -25.51 -10.04
C LYS A 66 -4.39 -24.22 -9.21
N LYS A 67 -5.38 -23.38 -9.52
CA LYS A 67 -5.63 -22.10 -8.86
C LYS A 67 -5.76 -22.25 -7.34
N THR A 68 -6.51 -23.25 -6.88
CA THR A 68 -6.70 -23.51 -5.44
C THR A 68 -5.40 -23.89 -4.73
N GLU A 69 -4.55 -24.68 -5.38
CA GLU A 69 -3.23 -25.07 -4.86
C GLU A 69 -2.28 -23.86 -4.79
N ILE A 70 -2.32 -22.99 -5.80
CA ILE A 70 -1.57 -21.73 -5.82
C ILE A 70 -2.02 -20.82 -4.67
N ILE A 71 -3.32 -20.64 -4.48
CA ILE A 71 -3.87 -19.79 -3.41
C ILE A 71 -3.47 -20.35 -2.04
N LYS A 72 -3.53 -21.66 -1.85
CA LYS A 72 -3.08 -22.31 -0.61
C LYS A 72 -1.61 -22.02 -0.30
N GLU A 73 -0.75 -22.10 -1.32
CA GLU A 73 0.67 -21.79 -1.22
C GLU A 73 0.96 -20.31 -0.96
N ILE A 74 0.20 -19.41 -1.59
CA ILE A 74 0.31 -17.96 -1.37
C ILE A 74 -0.15 -17.59 0.05
N GLY A 75 -1.17 -18.28 0.56
CA GLY A 75 -1.67 -18.11 1.92
C GLY A 75 -0.66 -18.40 3.05
N GLN A 76 0.48 -19.02 2.73
CA GLN A 76 1.57 -19.24 3.67
C GLN A 76 2.53 -18.05 3.78
N ILE A 77 2.38 -17.03 2.93
CA ILE A 77 3.20 -15.81 2.98
C ILE A 77 2.63 -14.88 4.04
N ASP A 78 3.51 -14.23 4.81
CA ASP A 78 3.11 -13.24 5.80
C ASP A 78 2.26 -12.13 5.18
N GLY A 79 1.27 -11.67 5.94
CA GLY A 79 0.32 -10.64 5.51
C GLY A 79 -0.67 -11.07 4.43
N ILE A 80 -0.73 -12.35 4.06
CA ILE A 80 -1.79 -12.87 3.20
C ILE A 80 -2.93 -13.40 4.04
N TYR A 81 -4.13 -12.91 3.74
CA TYR A 81 -5.38 -13.43 4.31
C TYR A 81 -6.23 -14.04 3.20
N VAL A 82 -6.53 -15.33 3.32
CA VAL A 82 -7.32 -16.09 2.32
C VAL A 82 -8.65 -16.50 2.96
N PRO A 83 -9.77 -15.83 2.65
CA PRO A 83 -11.01 -16.01 3.41
C PRO A 83 -11.58 -17.42 3.44
N GLU A 84 -11.40 -18.19 2.37
CA GLU A 84 -11.92 -19.56 2.25
C GLU A 84 -11.45 -20.50 3.39
N TYR A 85 -10.32 -20.16 4.03
CA TYR A 85 -9.72 -20.95 5.10
C TYR A 85 -10.07 -20.47 6.52
N TYR A 86 -10.99 -19.51 6.67
CA TYR A 86 -11.44 -18.97 7.96
C TYR A 86 -12.97 -19.04 8.04
N ASP A 87 -13.47 -19.87 8.96
CA ASP A 87 -14.90 -19.94 9.26
C ASP A 87 -15.19 -19.18 10.56
N PHE A 88 -16.00 -18.13 10.47
CA PHE A 88 -16.41 -17.31 11.60
C PHE A 88 -17.70 -17.87 12.18
N ILE A 89 -17.66 -18.30 13.44
CA ILE A 89 -18.82 -18.77 14.20
C ILE A 89 -19.30 -17.63 15.07
N TYR A 90 -20.56 -17.24 14.90
CA TYR A 90 -21.20 -16.19 15.69
C TYR A 90 -22.17 -16.80 16.70
N GLU A 91 -22.31 -16.15 17.85
CA GLU A 91 -23.40 -16.41 18.78
C GLU A 91 -24.74 -15.92 18.20
N THR A 92 -25.85 -16.28 18.85
CA THR A 92 -27.21 -15.88 18.43
C THR A 92 -27.45 -14.36 18.49
N ASP A 93 -26.66 -13.63 19.27
CA ASP A 93 -26.68 -12.16 19.36
C ASP A 93 -25.76 -11.47 18.33
N GLY A 94 -25.11 -12.23 17.46
CA GLY A 94 -24.20 -11.73 16.42
C GLY A 94 -22.77 -11.45 16.90
N ARG A 95 -22.42 -11.72 18.16
CA ARG A 95 -21.04 -11.62 18.63
C ARG A 95 -20.19 -12.75 18.07
N LEU A 96 -18.95 -12.45 17.71
CA LEU A 96 -18.01 -13.48 17.28
C LEU A 96 -17.69 -14.42 18.44
N LYS A 97 -17.96 -15.71 18.27
CA LYS A 97 -17.67 -16.78 19.23
C LYS A 97 -16.28 -17.36 19.01
N GLU A 98 -16.03 -17.78 17.78
CA GLU A 98 -14.83 -18.54 17.42
C GLU A 98 -14.49 -18.32 15.94
N ILE A 99 -13.20 -18.40 15.62
CA ILE A 99 -12.70 -18.45 14.25
C ILE A 99 -12.03 -19.80 14.06
N ASN A 100 -12.63 -20.66 13.24
CA ASN A 100 -12.05 -21.93 12.84
C ASN A 100 -11.15 -21.72 11.64
N VAL A 101 -9.87 -22.08 11.80
CA VAL A 101 -8.87 -21.92 10.73
C VAL A 101 -8.54 -23.28 10.13
N LYS A 102 -8.77 -23.42 8.83
CA LYS A 102 -8.54 -24.65 8.07
C LYS A 102 -7.08 -24.80 7.64
N ASN A 103 -6.64 -26.05 7.40
CA ASN A 103 -5.45 -26.38 6.61
C ASN A 103 -4.14 -25.66 6.98
N SER A 104 -3.77 -25.66 8.26
CA SER A 104 -2.50 -25.08 8.77
C SER A 104 -2.30 -23.58 8.47
N PHE A 105 -3.37 -22.85 8.12
CA PHE A 105 -3.30 -21.40 7.96
C PHE A 105 -3.01 -20.68 9.28
N PRO A 106 -2.39 -19.48 9.23
CA PRO A 106 -2.06 -18.75 10.44
C PRO A 106 -3.34 -18.31 11.17
N LYS A 107 -3.43 -18.62 12.47
CA LYS A 107 -4.53 -18.15 13.35
C LYS A 107 -4.66 -16.63 13.38
N LYS A 108 -3.56 -15.92 13.16
CA LYS A 108 -3.50 -14.46 13.10
C LYS A 108 -2.61 -14.05 11.94
N VAL A 109 -3.16 -13.30 11.00
CA VAL A 109 -2.39 -12.72 9.89
C VAL A 109 -1.66 -11.48 10.40
N VAL A 110 -0.34 -11.47 10.24
CA VAL A 110 0.53 -10.34 10.59
C VAL A 110 0.73 -9.48 9.37
N LYS A 111 0.49 -8.17 9.49
CA LYS A 111 0.66 -7.23 8.38
C LYS A 111 2.11 -7.21 7.87
N ASN A 112 2.28 -7.05 6.57
CA ASN A 112 3.57 -6.76 5.98
C ASN A 112 4.04 -5.36 6.34
N ILE A 113 5.32 -5.22 6.65
CA ILE A 113 5.98 -3.95 6.97
C ILE A 113 7.22 -3.85 6.06
N TYR A 114 7.19 -2.89 5.14
CA TYR A 114 8.33 -2.60 4.27
C TYR A 114 9.23 -1.53 4.90
N THR A 115 10.50 -1.84 5.12
CA THR A 115 11.43 -0.93 5.82
C THR A 115 12.45 -0.28 4.91
N ASP A 116 12.64 -0.80 3.69
CA ASP A 116 13.73 -0.41 2.80
C ASP A 116 13.31 0.68 1.80
N PHE A 117 12.89 1.84 2.31
CA PHE A 117 12.39 2.89 1.42
C PHE A 117 13.47 3.49 0.50
N ASP A 118 14.74 3.42 0.91
CA ASP A 118 15.86 4.02 0.18
C ASP A 118 16.26 3.22 -1.07
N ASN A 119 16.15 1.89 -1.02
CA ASN A 119 16.44 1.03 -2.17
C ASN A 119 15.19 0.64 -2.96
N TYR A 120 14.04 1.24 -2.66
CA TYR A 120 12.82 1.00 -3.43
C TYR A 120 13.01 1.52 -4.86
N ASN A 121 13.07 0.60 -5.82
CA ASN A 121 13.23 0.91 -7.24
C ASN A 121 11.94 1.52 -7.80
N LYS A 122 11.72 2.81 -7.55
CA LYS A 122 10.61 3.56 -8.15
C LYS A 122 10.87 3.69 -9.65
N SER A 123 9.97 3.14 -10.46
CA SER A 123 9.99 3.41 -11.90
C SER A 123 9.79 4.92 -12.10
N MET A 124 10.78 5.56 -12.72
CA MET A 124 10.71 6.99 -13.08
C MET A 124 10.00 7.24 -14.41
N LYS A 125 9.53 6.18 -15.08
CA LYS A 125 8.68 6.27 -16.27
C LYS A 125 7.22 6.37 -15.84
N LEU A 126 6.86 7.49 -15.23
CA LEU A 126 5.49 7.75 -14.81
C LEU A 126 4.61 8.07 -16.03
N ILE A 127 3.38 7.58 -16.01
CA ILE A 127 2.38 7.96 -17.00
C ILE A 127 1.95 9.39 -16.69
N VAL A 128 2.18 10.31 -17.63
CA VAL A 128 1.75 11.71 -17.52
C VAL A 128 0.41 11.87 -18.26
N PRO A 129 -0.68 12.29 -17.58
CA PRO A 129 -1.97 12.50 -18.23
C PRO A 129 -1.91 13.65 -19.23
N ASN A 130 -2.62 13.54 -20.35
CA ASN A 130 -2.81 14.66 -21.31
C ASN A 130 -3.97 15.61 -20.91
N THR A 131 -4.46 15.50 -19.68
CA THR A 131 -5.54 16.34 -19.14
C THR A 131 -5.23 16.65 -17.69
N LYS A 132 -5.71 17.80 -17.20
CA LYS A 132 -5.55 18.17 -15.80
C LYS A 132 -6.26 17.16 -14.89
N ILE A 133 -5.54 16.64 -13.90
CA ILE A 133 -6.06 15.72 -12.88
C ILE A 133 -6.08 16.38 -11.49
N VAL A 134 -6.72 15.76 -10.50
CA VAL A 134 -6.87 16.32 -9.15
C VAL A 134 -5.50 16.49 -8.45
N HIS A 135 -4.57 15.58 -8.69
CA HIS A 135 -3.21 15.63 -8.13
C HIS A 135 -2.20 15.79 -9.27
N ASP A 136 -2.28 16.93 -9.96
CA ASP A 136 -1.44 17.29 -11.10
C ASP A 136 -0.06 17.80 -10.66
N ARG A 137 0.69 16.94 -9.96
CA ARG A 137 1.98 17.26 -9.35
C ARG A 137 2.81 16.00 -9.08
N PHE A 138 4.13 16.17 -8.97
CA PHE A 138 5.02 15.06 -8.63
C PHE A 138 4.99 14.77 -7.11
N GLY A 139 4.24 13.73 -6.73
CA GLY A 139 4.13 13.29 -5.34
C GLY A 139 5.30 12.40 -4.89
N VAL A 140 5.95 12.75 -3.79
CA VAL A 140 6.99 11.94 -3.15
C VAL A 140 6.62 11.67 -1.71
N GLU A 141 6.42 10.40 -1.35
CA GLU A 141 6.29 9.99 0.05
C GLU A 141 7.62 10.26 0.75
N ILE A 142 7.63 11.05 1.83
CA ILE A 142 8.85 11.36 2.61
C ILE A 142 8.98 10.46 3.86
N MET A 143 7.84 9.98 4.36
CA MET A 143 7.77 9.04 5.47
C MET A 143 6.44 8.31 5.46
N ARG A 144 6.43 7.09 6.02
CA ARG A 144 5.22 6.28 6.23
C ARG A 144 4.95 6.10 7.71
N GLY A 145 3.68 6.24 8.07
CA GLY A 145 3.25 6.24 9.47
C GLY A 145 3.28 7.63 10.08
N CYS A 146 2.80 7.72 11.32
CA CYS A 146 2.74 8.95 12.09
C CYS A 146 3.09 8.62 13.55
N SER A 147 3.94 9.43 14.17
CA SER A 147 4.30 9.29 15.59
C SER A 147 3.17 9.71 16.52
N ARG A 148 2.16 10.39 15.97
CA ARG A 148 0.99 10.87 16.71
C ARG A 148 0.00 9.74 17.00
N GLY A 149 -0.77 9.91 18.07
CA GLY A 149 -1.73 8.93 18.59
C GLY A 149 -3.19 9.37 18.47
N CYS A 150 -3.58 10.03 17.38
CA CYS A 150 -4.95 10.50 17.18
C CYS A 150 -5.95 9.34 17.25
N ARG A 151 -6.86 9.35 18.23
CA ARG A 151 -7.80 8.26 18.52
C ARG A 151 -8.72 7.89 17.35
N PHE A 152 -9.01 8.85 16.47
CA PHE A 152 -9.86 8.67 15.30
C PHE A 152 -9.11 8.16 14.07
N CYS A 153 -7.77 8.14 14.09
CA CYS A 153 -6.97 7.96 12.89
C CYS A 153 -6.61 6.49 12.67
N LEU A 154 -7.30 5.82 11.74
CA LEU A 154 -6.95 4.48 11.29
C LEU A 154 -5.51 4.42 10.77
N ALA A 155 -5.13 5.39 9.91
CA ALA A 155 -3.80 5.45 9.30
C ALA A 155 -2.67 5.50 10.35
N GLY A 156 -2.87 6.25 11.44
CA GLY A 156 -1.92 6.32 12.55
C GLY A 156 -1.73 4.98 13.28
N SER A 157 -2.70 4.06 13.20
CA SER A 157 -2.61 2.72 13.79
C SER A 157 -2.01 1.70 12.82
N ILE A 158 -2.50 1.66 11.58
CA ILE A 158 -2.14 0.60 10.63
C ILE A 158 -0.74 0.77 10.02
N TYR A 159 -0.23 2.00 9.89
CA TYR A 159 1.07 2.26 9.27
C TYR A 159 2.27 2.22 10.22
N LYS A 160 2.05 2.06 11.53
CA LYS A 160 3.14 1.92 12.51
C LYS A 160 4.03 0.70 12.22
N PRO A 161 5.35 0.78 12.47
CA PRO A 161 6.09 1.92 13.02
C PRO A 161 6.32 3.06 12.00
N VAL A 162 6.67 4.25 12.49
CA VAL A 162 7.09 5.39 11.64
C VAL A 162 8.40 5.04 10.96
N ARG A 163 8.47 5.27 9.65
CA ARG A 163 9.63 4.98 8.81
C ARG A 163 9.85 6.16 7.87
N GLU A 164 11.05 6.72 7.92
CA GLU A 164 11.44 7.90 7.14
C GLU A 164 12.32 7.50 5.95
N GLN A 165 12.17 8.20 4.82
CA GLN A 165 13.12 8.10 3.70
C GLN A 165 14.33 9.00 3.93
N ASN A 166 15.49 8.61 3.41
CA ASN A 166 16.67 9.46 3.48
C ASN A 166 16.49 10.70 2.59
N THR A 167 16.87 11.88 3.11
CA THR A 167 16.81 13.15 2.36
C THR A 167 17.53 13.07 1.00
N LYS A 168 18.68 12.39 0.91
CA LYS A 168 19.42 12.25 -0.35
C LYS A 168 18.62 11.44 -1.38
N SER A 169 17.98 10.36 -0.94
CA SER A 169 17.08 9.56 -1.77
C SER A 169 15.92 10.41 -2.27
N ILE A 170 15.27 11.17 -1.38
CA ILE A 170 14.14 12.08 -1.72
C ILE A 170 14.57 13.12 -2.77
N LEU A 171 15.70 13.80 -2.55
CA LEU A 171 16.21 14.82 -3.48
C LEU A 171 16.51 14.24 -4.87
N LYS A 172 17.11 13.05 -4.92
CA LYS A 172 17.34 12.33 -6.17
C LYS A 172 16.02 11.97 -6.86
N LEU A 173 15.06 11.42 -6.11
CA LEU A 173 13.75 11.05 -6.64
C LEU A 173 13.03 12.25 -7.26
N ILE A 174 13.08 13.41 -6.60
CA ILE A 174 12.48 14.65 -7.09
C ILE A 174 13.16 15.13 -8.36
N LYS A 175 14.50 15.17 -8.39
CA LYS A 175 15.26 15.59 -9.57
C LYS A 175 14.95 14.71 -10.78
N ASP A 176 15.04 13.40 -10.61
CA ASP A 176 14.79 12.43 -11.68
C ASP A 176 13.31 12.45 -12.11
N GLY A 177 12.40 12.60 -11.16
CA GLY A 177 10.95 12.69 -11.41
C GLY A 177 10.57 13.90 -12.25
N LEU A 178 11.02 15.10 -11.86
CA LEU A 178 10.75 16.34 -12.59
C LEU A 178 11.32 16.28 -14.01
N ALA A 179 12.54 15.77 -14.19
CA ALA A 179 13.15 15.64 -15.51
C ALA A 179 12.38 14.69 -16.45
N ASN A 180 11.76 13.63 -15.91
CA ASN A 180 11.01 12.65 -16.71
C ASN A 180 9.53 13.01 -16.94
N THR A 181 8.96 13.88 -16.10
CA THR A 181 7.52 14.19 -16.12
C THR A 181 7.19 15.61 -16.58
N GLY A 182 8.10 16.56 -16.40
CA GLY A 182 7.87 17.97 -16.71
C GLY A 182 6.91 18.68 -15.74
N TYR A 183 6.58 18.09 -14.59
CA TYR A 183 5.77 18.76 -13.58
C TYR A 183 6.48 20.02 -13.05
N ASP A 184 5.68 21.04 -12.75
CA ASP A 184 6.09 22.32 -12.15
C ASP A 184 5.72 22.40 -10.65
N GLU A 185 5.15 21.35 -10.07
CA GLU A 185 4.86 21.26 -8.64
C GLU A 185 5.32 19.90 -8.07
N ILE A 186 5.93 19.92 -6.88
CA ILE A 186 6.22 18.73 -6.08
C ILE A 186 5.34 18.70 -4.83
N SER A 187 4.93 17.51 -4.40
CA SER A 187 4.18 17.31 -3.16
C SER A 187 4.91 16.35 -2.24
N LEU A 188 5.31 16.83 -1.06
CA LEU A 188 5.93 16.02 -0.02
C LEU A 188 4.84 15.29 0.77
N SER A 189 4.53 14.05 0.37
CA SER A 189 3.43 13.27 0.91
C SER A 189 3.82 12.55 2.19
N SER A 190 3.00 12.69 3.23
CA SER A 190 3.07 11.89 4.45
C SER A 190 1.79 12.07 5.28
N LEU A 191 1.68 11.36 6.40
CA LEU A 191 0.59 11.59 7.37
C LEU A 191 0.81 12.82 8.26
N SER A 192 2.03 13.36 8.35
CA SER A 192 2.35 14.55 9.16
C SER A 192 3.71 15.14 8.75
N SER A 193 3.74 15.95 7.71
CA SER A 193 5.02 16.26 7.04
C SER A 193 6.00 17.07 7.90
N THR A 194 5.49 17.78 8.90
CA THR A 194 6.30 18.49 9.90
C THR A 194 6.95 17.57 10.93
N ASP A 195 6.47 16.34 11.09
CA ASP A 195 7.07 15.34 11.98
C ASP A 195 8.21 14.56 11.32
N TYR A 196 8.51 14.82 10.04
CA TYR A 196 9.69 14.26 9.37
C TYR A 196 10.96 14.90 9.95
N SER A 197 11.85 14.07 10.48
CA SER A 197 12.99 14.52 11.30
C SER A 197 13.96 15.47 10.59
N GLN A 198 14.00 15.44 9.25
CA GLN A 198 14.88 16.29 8.44
C GLN A 198 14.13 17.33 7.60
N ILE A 199 12.90 17.72 7.98
CA ILE A 199 12.04 18.58 7.15
C ILE A 199 12.70 19.92 6.79
N ASP A 200 13.32 20.60 7.76
CA ASP A 200 13.99 21.88 7.51
C ASP A 200 15.18 21.74 6.55
N TYR A 201 15.95 20.66 6.71
CA TYR A 201 17.10 20.37 5.85
C TYR A 201 16.62 20.04 4.43
N LEU A 202 15.58 19.23 4.28
CA LEU A 202 14.97 18.89 2.99
C LEU A 202 14.46 20.15 2.28
N LEU A 203 13.68 20.99 2.95
CA LEU A 203 13.12 22.23 2.37
C LEU A 203 14.20 23.22 1.95
N LYS A 204 15.25 23.42 2.77
CA LYS A 204 16.39 24.28 2.42
C LYS A 204 17.13 23.78 1.18
N ASN A 205 17.34 22.47 1.05
CA ASN A 205 17.98 21.90 -0.14
C ASN A 205 17.08 22.00 -1.38
N LEU A 206 15.79 21.74 -1.26
CA LEU A 206 14.85 21.89 -2.37
C LEU A 206 14.80 23.33 -2.86
N ARG A 207 14.69 24.31 -1.96
CA ARG A 207 14.70 25.74 -2.32
C ARG A 207 15.97 26.16 -3.05
N ARG A 208 17.14 25.61 -2.66
CA ARG A 208 18.42 25.88 -3.32
C ARG A 208 18.52 25.22 -4.69
N ASN A 209 18.08 23.97 -4.81
CA ASN A 209 18.20 23.19 -6.04
C ASN A 209 17.14 23.54 -7.09
N LEU A 210 16.02 24.13 -6.68
CA LEU A 210 14.87 24.46 -7.52
C LEU A 210 14.63 25.97 -7.65
N SER A 211 15.59 26.81 -7.25
CA SER A 211 15.40 28.27 -7.26
C SER A 211 15.08 28.83 -8.65
N ASP A 212 15.68 28.23 -9.68
CA ASP A 212 15.65 28.74 -11.06
C ASP A 212 14.65 27.95 -11.93
N SER A 213 14.03 26.89 -11.40
CA SER A 213 13.17 25.99 -12.16
C SER A 213 11.68 26.30 -12.07
N HIS A 214 11.30 27.39 -11.39
CA HIS A 214 9.89 27.78 -11.15
C HIS A 214 9.01 26.66 -10.56
N VAL A 215 9.61 25.68 -9.87
CA VAL A 215 8.89 24.54 -9.30
C VAL A 215 8.30 24.90 -7.94
N ALA A 216 6.99 24.77 -7.78
CA ALA A 216 6.28 24.94 -6.52
C ALA A 216 6.49 23.74 -5.58
N ILE A 217 6.59 24.01 -4.27
CA ILE A 217 6.73 22.98 -3.23
C ILE A 217 5.48 22.96 -2.37
N SER A 218 4.74 21.86 -2.42
CA SER A 218 3.55 21.61 -1.62
C SER A 218 3.87 20.71 -0.43
N LEU A 219 3.46 21.16 0.76
CA LEU A 219 3.64 20.46 2.02
C LEU A 219 2.26 20.16 2.63
N PRO A 220 1.59 19.06 2.23
CA PRO A 220 0.32 18.65 2.80
C PRO A 220 0.47 18.08 4.22
N SER A 221 -0.67 17.86 4.89
CA SER A 221 -0.75 17.22 6.21
C SER A 221 0.03 17.98 7.30
N LEU A 222 -0.10 19.30 7.29
CA LEU A 222 0.46 20.18 8.30
C LEU A 222 -0.35 20.14 9.59
N ARG A 223 0.36 20.11 10.71
CA ARG A 223 -0.25 20.29 12.03
C ARG A 223 -0.13 21.74 12.47
N CYS A 224 -1.19 22.28 13.06
CA CYS A 224 -1.19 23.66 13.57
C CYS A 224 -0.13 23.86 14.67
N ASP A 225 0.08 22.86 15.52
CA ASP A 225 1.06 22.91 16.62
C ASP A 225 2.53 22.86 16.17
N SER A 226 2.81 22.64 14.89
CA SER A 226 4.18 22.55 14.37
C SER A 226 4.82 23.90 14.01
N PHE A 227 4.04 24.99 14.01
CA PHE A 227 4.51 26.33 13.58
C PHE A 227 4.55 27.37 14.70
N PHE A 228 4.15 27.01 15.92
CA PHE A 228 4.24 27.87 17.10
C PHE A 228 5.46 27.47 17.92
N CYS A 229 6.60 28.10 17.61
CA CYS A 229 7.72 28.29 18.54
C CYS A 229 7.86 29.79 18.80
#